data_AF-A0A7C2UF23-F1
#
_entry.id   AF-A0A7C2UF23-F1
#
_cell.length_a   1.000
_cell.length_b   1.000
_cell.length_c   1.000
_cell.angle_alpha   90.00
_cell.angle_beta   90.00
_cell.angle_gamma   90.00
#
_symmetry.space_group_name_H-M   'P 1'
#
loop_
_entity.id
_entity.type
_entity.pdbx_description
1 polymer ?
#
loop_
_entity_poly.entity_id
_entity_poly.type
_entity_poly.pdbx_seq_one_letter_code
_entity_poly.pdbx_strand_id
1 'polypeptide(L)'
;MTDVSDKVDRALARFDRVTRQLDSRSGLVRDARKRELKRLNKGLVSTLIKVGIVVGLISVVTILVGLVQPIGMFGFLAAVGLAIGIVAVILFSGGREIARPEVTPDLPNGEMVQRFDSYIYRTRAALPAPAQTEIDLLSAQLPPLKKTLERIDTLDPSAQDARRLMSIHLPGLIDRYLHVPSAYRGKEDGEGITVDQRLVEALGASRAALAEINEKLAKADMMAFETQGRFIKARYGADGELLPAPGTDAKEQ
;
A
#
# COMPACT_ATOMS: atom_id res chain seq x y z
N MET A 1 -41.79 3.49 -33.16
CA MET A 1 -40.75 4.46 -32.77
C MET A 1 -40.15 4.19 -31.38
N THR A 2 -40.74 3.32 -30.55
CA THR A 2 -40.33 3.05 -29.15
C THR A 2 -39.14 2.11 -29.00
N ASP A 3 -39.03 1.08 -29.85
CA ASP A 3 -38.00 0.04 -29.75
C ASP A 3 -36.55 0.56 -29.97
N VAL A 4 -36.40 1.64 -30.73
CA VAL A 4 -35.10 2.31 -30.93
C VAL A 4 -34.69 3.07 -29.67
N SER A 5 -35.63 3.74 -29.00
CA SER A 5 -35.38 4.48 -27.76
C SER A 5 -34.98 3.51 -26.64
N ASP A 6 -35.68 2.38 -26.51
CA ASP A 6 -35.36 1.36 -25.50
C ASP A 6 -33.97 0.73 -25.72
N LYS A 7 -33.53 0.57 -26.97
CA LYS A 7 -32.17 0.09 -27.29
C LYS A 7 -31.11 1.13 -26.95
N VAL A 8 -31.37 2.40 -27.22
CA VAL A 8 -30.48 3.52 -26.87
C VAL A 8 -30.36 3.66 -25.35
N ASP A 9 -31.46 3.59 -24.62
CA ASP A 9 -31.47 3.67 -23.15
C ASP A 9 -30.73 2.49 -22.51
N ARG A 10 -30.90 1.27 -23.06
CA ARG A 10 -30.14 0.09 -22.62
C ARG A 10 -28.66 0.19 -22.98
N ALA A 11 -28.30 0.81 -24.09
CA ALA A 11 -26.91 1.04 -24.49
C ALA A 11 -26.24 2.10 -23.60
N LEU A 12 -26.94 3.19 -23.30
CA LEU A 12 -26.50 4.25 -22.41
C LEU A 12 -26.34 3.75 -20.97
N ALA A 13 -27.29 2.96 -20.46
CA ALA A 13 -27.17 2.34 -19.14
C ALA A 13 -26.00 1.36 -19.03
N ARG A 14 -25.70 0.62 -20.11
CA ARG A 14 -24.54 -0.29 -20.18
C ARG A 14 -23.24 0.48 -20.24
N PHE A 15 -23.21 1.56 -21.02
CA PHE A 15 -22.07 2.45 -21.13
C PHE A 15 -21.77 3.12 -19.78
N ASP A 16 -22.75 3.77 -19.14
CA ASP A 16 -22.57 4.46 -17.85
C ASP A 16 -22.06 3.50 -16.75
N ARG A 17 -22.52 2.24 -16.74
CA ARG A 17 -21.99 1.22 -15.83
C ARG A 17 -20.51 0.91 -16.08
N VAL A 18 -20.12 0.76 -17.35
CA VAL A 18 -18.71 0.52 -17.74
C VAL A 18 -17.85 1.74 -17.45
N THR A 19 -18.33 2.95 -17.73
CA THR A 19 -17.59 4.19 -17.48
C THR A 19 -17.38 4.41 -15.99
N ARG A 20 -18.39 4.20 -15.14
CA ARG A 20 -18.23 4.30 -13.67
C ARG A 20 -17.25 3.27 -13.10
N GLN A 21 -17.22 2.07 -13.65
CA GLN A 21 -16.28 1.02 -13.25
C GLN A 21 -14.83 1.36 -13.68
N LEU A 22 -14.65 2.02 -14.81
CA LEU A 22 -13.34 2.49 -15.28
C LEU A 22 -12.87 3.74 -14.52
N ASP A 23 -13.78 4.66 -14.21
CA ASP A 23 -13.45 5.92 -13.54
C ASP A 23 -13.11 5.71 -12.06
N SER A 24 -13.77 4.75 -11.39
CA SER A 24 -13.38 4.31 -10.03
C SER A 24 -11.98 3.68 -10.02
N ARG A 25 -11.63 2.81 -10.97
CA ARG A 25 -10.26 2.28 -11.13
C ARG A 25 -9.22 3.37 -11.41
N SER A 26 -9.54 4.30 -12.31
CA SER A 26 -8.72 5.47 -12.67
C SER A 26 -8.46 6.39 -11.46
N GLY A 27 -9.49 6.63 -10.66
CA GLY A 27 -9.43 7.42 -9.43
C GLY A 27 -8.53 6.80 -8.36
N LEU A 28 -8.67 5.50 -8.10
CA LEU A 28 -7.85 4.77 -7.13
C LEU A 28 -6.34 4.84 -7.46
N VAL A 29 -5.99 4.66 -8.73
CA VAL A 29 -4.60 4.74 -9.21
C VAL A 29 -4.06 6.17 -9.13
N ARG A 30 -4.87 7.18 -9.48
CA ARG A 30 -4.50 8.60 -9.41
C ARG A 30 -4.29 9.09 -7.97
N ASP A 31 -5.13 8.64 -7.04
CA ASP A 31 -5.04 9.02 -5.64
C ASP A 31 -3.86 8.34 -4.94
N ALA A 32 -3.60 7.07 -5.23
CA ALA A 32 -2.39 6.39 -4.79
C ALA A 32 -1.13 7.11 -5.30
N ARG A 33 -1.09 7.45 -6.60
CA ARG A 33 0.02 8.19 -7.22
C ARG A 33 0.24 9.58 -6.62
N LYS A 34 -0.82 10.34 -6.32
CA LYS A 34 -0.71 11.67 -5.68
C LYS A 34 -0.14 11.59 -4.25
N ARG A 35 -0.54 10.57 -3.48
CA ARG A 35 -0.02 10.33 -2.12
C ARG A 35 1.46 9.93 -2.15
N GLU A 36 1.85 9.13 -3.13
CA GLU A 36 3.23 8.68 -3.31
C GLU A 36 4.15 9.79 -3.85
N LEU A 37 3.72 10.59 -4.84
CA LEU A 37 4.54 11.67 -5.42
C LEU A 37 4.97 12.72 -4.38
N LYS A 38 4.09 13.05 -3.42
CA LYS A 38 4.43 13.94 -2.30
C LYS A 38 5.51 13.35 -1.38
N ARG A 39 5.67 12.02 -1.33
CA ARG A 39 6.58 11.30 -0.44
C ARG A 39 7.90 10.92 -1.13
N LEU A 40 7.86 10.53 -2.41
CA LEU A 40 9.03 10.18 -3.22
C LEU A 40 9.95 11.36 -3.52
N ASN A 41 9.42 12.59 -3.61
CA ASN A 41 10.24 13.77 -3.88
C ASN A 41 11.38 13.97 -2.86
N LYS A 42 11.26 13.48 -1.63
CA LYS A 42 12.36 13.55 -0.65
C LYS A 42 13.47 12.52 -0.91
N GLY A 43 13.13 11.31 -1.35
CA GLY A 43 14.09 10.22 -1.56
C GLY A 43 14.76 10.26 -2.93
N LEU A 44 13.99 10.55 -3.99
CA LEU A 44 14.49 10.57 -5.37
C LEU A 44 15.53 11.67 -5.59
N VAL A 45 15.32 12.84 -4.98
CA VAL A 45 16.27 13.96 -5.03
C VAL A 45 17.60 13.56 -4.38
N SER A 46 17.56 12.88 -3.23
CA SER A 46 18.77 12.37 -2.55
C SER A 46 19.55 11.36 -3.41
N THR A 47 18.86 10.42 -4.06
CA THR A 47 19.51 9.43 -4.92
C THR A 47 20.06 10.05 -6.20
N LEU A 48 19.34 10.98 -6.83
CA LEU A 48 19.81 11.71 -8.01
C LEU A 48 21.03 12.58 -7.67
N ILE A 49 21.04 13.22 -6.50
CA ILE A 49 22.20 13.98 -6.00
C ILE A 49 23.40 13.04 -5.80
N LYS A 50 23.22 11.86 -5.18
CA LYS A 50 24.30 10.89 -4.96
C LYS A 50 24.86 10.34 -6.28
N VAL A 51 24.01 9.99 -7.24
CA VAL A 51 24.44 9.55 -8.58
C VAL A 51 25.17 10.68 -9.32
N GLY A 52 24.65 11.91 -9.24
CA GLY A 52 25.30 13.09 -9.79
C GLY A 52 26.70 13.35 -9.19
N ILE A 53 26.87 13.15 -7.89
CA ILE A 53 28.17 13.25 -7.21
C ILE A 53 29.14 12.20 -7.72
N VAL A 54 28.72 10.94 -7.83
CA VAL A 54 29.59 9.83 -8.31
C VAL A 54 30.03 10.05 -9.76
N VAL A 55 29.09 10.42 -10.65
CA VAL A 55 29.39 10.72 -12.05
C VAL A 55 30.31 11.95 -12.17
N GLY A 56 30.07 12.98 -11.35
CA GLY A 56 30.93 14.16 -11.27
C GLY A 56 32.35 13.83 -10.83
N LEU A 57 32.51 12.99 -9.81
CA LEU A 57 33.82 12.57 -9.29
C LEU A 57 34.60 11.77 -10.34
N ILE A 58 33.95 10.82 -11.01
CA ILE A 58 34.56 10.01 -12.08
C ILE A 58 34.99 10.91 -13.24
N SER A 59 34.18 11.90 -13.60
CA SER A 59 34.51 12.85 -14.67
C SER A 59 35.74 13.68 -14.31
N VAL A 60 35.82 14.20 -13.08
CA VAL A 60 36.98 14.99 -12.61
C VAL A 60 38.26 14.17 -12.57
N VAL A 61 38.20 12.93 -12.08
CA VAL A 61 39.35 12.02 -12.06
C VAL A 61 39.83 11.71 -13.48
N THR A 62 38.89 11.49 -14.42
CA THR A 62 39.21 11.21 -15.82
C THR A 62 39.88 12.42 -16.50
N ILE A 63 39.42 13.64 -16.20
CA ILE A 63 40.03 14.89 -16.69
C ILE A 63 41.46 15.05 -16.14
N LEU A 64 41.67 14.78 -14.84
CA LEU A 64 42.99 14.91 -14.20
C LEU A 64 44.00 13.90 -14.74
N VAL A 65 43.59 12.65 -14.97
CA VAL A 65 44.48 11.60 -15.52
C VAL A 65 44.79 11.86 -17.00
N GLY A 66 43.83 12.39 -17.76
CA GLY A 66 44.02 12.81 -19.16
C GLY A 66 44.99 13.98 -19.35
N LEU A 67 45.33 14.70 -18.28
CA LEU A 67 46.32 15.78 -18.29
C LEU A 67 47.77 15.26 -18.21
N VAL A 68 47.98 14.07 -17.64
CA VAL A 68 49.32 13.47 -17.43
C VAL A 68 49.69 12.48 -18.54
N GLN A 69 48.71 11.76 -19.09
CA GLN A 69 48.88 10.92 -20.28
C GLN A 69 47.81 11.30 -21.32
N PRO A 70 48.18 11.67 -22.56
CA PRO A 70 47.19 11.99 -23.60
C PRO A 70 46.49 10.72 -24.03
N ILE A 71 45.39 10.38 -23.35
CA ILE A 71 44.53 9.23 -23.68
C ILE A 71 43.80 9.44 -25.03
N GLY A 72 43.93 10.63 -25.63
CA GLY A 72 43.27 11.01 -26.86
C GLY A 72 41.75 11.11 -26.69
N MET A 73 41.09 11.78 -27.64
CA MET A 73 39.64 11.92 -27.65
C MET A 73 38.91 10.56 -27.65
N PHE A 74 39.52 9.53 -28.23
CA PHE A 74 38.97 8.18 -28.33
C PHE A 74 38.98 7.42 -26.99
N GLY A 75 40.00 7.59 -26.13
CA GLY A 75 40.03 6.97 -24.82
C GLY A 75 38.99 7.56 -23.86
N PHE A 76 38.78 8.88 -23.94
CA PHE A 76 37.70 9.54 -23.20
C PHE A 76 36.31 9.06 -23.64
N LEU A 77 36.06 8.99 -24.96
CA LEU A 77 34.79 8.50 -25.49
C LEU A 77 34.52 7.04 -25.10
N ALA A 78 35.55 6.20 -25.09
CA ALA A 78 35.44 4.79 -24.69
C ALA A 78 35.10 4.64 -23.20
N ALA A 79 35.73 5.43 -22.33
CA ALA A 79 35.44 5.41 -20.89
C ALA A 79 34.00 5.89 -20.58
N VAL A 80 33.56 6.96 -21.24
CA VAL A 80 32.17 7.47 -21.11
C VAL A 80 31.17 6.47 -21.68
N GLY A 81 31.46 5.87 -22.84
CA GLY A 81 30.62 4.83 -23.45
C GLY A 81 30.50 3.59 -22.56
N LEU A 82 31.59 3.15 -21.94
CA LEU A 82 31.58 2.02 -21.00
C LEU A 82 30.79 2.33 -19.73
N ALA A 83 30.94 3.54 -19.16
CA ALA A 83 30.17 3.97 -18.00
C ALA A 83 28.67 4.02 -18.31
N ILE A 84 28.28 4.57 -19.46
CA ILE A 84 26.88 4.57 -19.93
C ILE A 84 26.40 3.14 -20.17
N GLY A 85 27.23 2.28 -20.76
CA GLY A 85 26.93 0.87 -20.99
C GLY A 85 26.69 0.09 -19.69
N ILE A 86 27.52 0.28 -18.67
CA ILE A 86 27.34 -0.34 -17.34
C ILE A 86 26.06 0.15 -16.68
N VAL A 87 25.76 1.46 -16.74
CA VAL A 87 24.50 2.02 -16.22
C VAL A 87 23.30 1.47 -16.99
N ALA A 88 23.39 1.34 -18.31
CA ALA A 88 22.35 0.76 -19.13
C ALA A 88 22.12 -0.72 -18.80
N VAL A 89 23.19 -1.49 -18.62
CA VAL A 89 23.10 -2.90 -18.19
C VAL A 89 22.43 -2.98 -16.82
N ILE A 90 22.83 -2.18 -15.82
CA ILE A 90 22.20 -2.18 -14.49
C ILE A 90 20.71 -1.79 -14.56
N LEU A 91 20.35 -0.85 -15.42
CA LEU A 91 18.96 -0.43 -15.62
C LEU A 91 18.10 -1.47 -16.36
N PHE A 92 18.70 -2.23 -17.28
CA PHE A 92 18.01 -3.24 -18.09
C PHE A 92 18.14 -4.68 -17.54
N SER A 93 19.09 -4.95 -16.64
CA SER A 93 19.31 -6.26 -16.02
C SER A 93 18.35 -6.49 -14.86
N GLY A 94 17.04 -6.42 -15.11
CA GLY A 94 15.93 -7.07 -14.39
C GLY A 94 15.82 -7.09 -12.85
N GLY A 95 16.77 -6.55 -12.10
CA GLY A 95 16.97 -6.82 -10.68
C GLY A 95 17.14 -5.52 -9.91
N ARG A 96 16.12 -4.67 -9.93
CA ARG A 96 15.94 -3.77 -8.79
C ARG A 96 15.44 -4.65 -7.65
N GLU A 97 16.31 -4.98 -6.70
CA GLU A 97 15.88 -5.53 -5.41
C GLU A 97 14.89 -4.54 -4.81
N ILE A 98 13.61 -4.87 -4.88
CA ILE A 98 12.58 -4.11 -4.18
C ILE A 98 12.73 -4.49 -2.72
N ALA A 99 13.46 -3.65 -1.98
CA ALA A 99 13.71 -3.88 -0.57
C ALA A 99 12.39 -4.14 0.15
N ARG A 100 12.33 -5.27 0.85
CA ARG A 100 11.19 -5.63 1.70
C ARG A 100 10.96 -4.50 2.72
N PRO A 101 9.71 -4.26 3.14
CA PRO A 101 9.49 -3.31 4.22
C PRO A 101 10.22 -3.84 5.45
N GLU A 102 11.28 -3.16 5.87
CA GLU A 102 11.98 -3.49 7.10
C GLU A 102 11.06 -3.11 8.25
N VAL A 103 10.48 -4.12 8.89
CA VAL A 103 9.57 -3.96 10.03
C VAL A 103 10.28 -4.53 11.25
N THR A 104 10.76 -3.65 12.11
CA THR A 104 11.23 -4.03 13.44
C THR A 104 10.05 -4.29 14.36
N PRO A 105 10.18 -5.17 15.38
CA PRO A 105 9.09 -5.50 16.31
C PRO A 105 8.45 -4.27 16.95
N ASP A 106 9.27 -3.27 17.30
CA ASP A 106 8.86 -2.06 18.04
C ASP A 106 8.26 -0.96 17.15
N LEU A 107 8.18 -1.18 15.83
CA LEU A 107 7.69 -0.17 14.90
C LEU A 107 6.22 0.17 15.21
N PRO A 108 5.82 1.45 15.36
CA PRO A 108 4.43 1.82 15.59
C PRO A 108 3.51 1.27 14.48
N ASN A 109 2.32 0.81 14.86
CA ASN A 109 1.36 0.18 13.94
C ASN A 109 1.05 1.07 12.72
N GLY A 110 0.81 2.36 12.94
CA GLY A 110 0.55 3.30 11.85
C GLY A 110 1.72 3.51 10.89
N GLU A 111 2.96 3.40 11.37
CA GLU A 111 4.15 3.50 10.53
C GLU A 111 4.36 2.21 9.72
N MET A 112 4.12 1.05 10.33
CA MET A 112 4.18 -0.25 9.66
C MET A 112 3.24 -0.31 8.45
N VAL A 113 1.98 0.12 8.61
CA VAL A 113 1.02 0.18 7.48
C VAL A 113 1.51 1.11 6.37
N GLN A 114 2.13 2.24 6.72
CA GLN A 114 2.67 3.18 5.73
C GLN A 114 3.86 2.60 4.95
N ARG A 115 4.77 1.89 5.64
CA ARG A 115 5.89 1.20 4.99
C ARG A 115 5.38 0.12 4.05
N PHE A 116 4.36 -0.63 4.47
CA PHE A 116 3.71 -1.63 3.63
C PHE A 116 3.03 -1.03 2.39
N ASP A 117 2.24 0.04 2.53
CA ASP A 117 1.61 0.76 1.41
C ASP A 117 2.64 1.22 0.37
N SER A 118 3.76 1.79 0.85
CA SER A 118 4.86 2.22 -0.02
C SER A 118 5.54 1.03 -0.74
N TYR A 119 5.69 -0.11 -0.06
CA TYR A 119 6.27 -1.31 -0.64
C TYR A 119 5.38 -1.90 -1.75
N ILE A 120 4.08 -2.07 -1.51
CA ILE A 120 3.17 -2.62 -2.52
C ILE A 120 3.02 -1.70 -3.72
N TYR A 121 3.01 -0.39 -3.52
CA TYR A 121 2.97 0.59 -4.61
C TYR A 121 4.17 0.45 -5.55
N ARG A 122 5.38 0.34 -4.99
CA ARG A 122 6.61 0.15 -5.77
C ARG A 122 6.64 -1.19 -6.50
N THR A 123 6.10 -2.23 -5.86
CA THR A 123 6.11 -3.57 -6.44
C THR A 123 5.06 -3.77 -7.52
N ARG A 124 3.99 -2.98 -7.51
CA ARG A 124 2.89 -3.02 -8.47
C ARG A 124 3.35 -3.19 -9.93
N ALA A 125 4.35 -2.41 -10.37
CA ALA A 125 4.80 -2.43 -11.77
C ALA A 125 5.47 -3.75 -12.21
N ALA A 126 5.95 -4.55 -11.26
CA ALA A 126 6.59 -5.85 -11.53
C ALA A 126 5.60 -7.01 -11.61
N LEU A 127 4.31 -6.75 -11.37
CA LEU A 127 3.24 -7.74 -11.30
C LEU A 127 2.37 -7.75 -12.57
N PRO A 128 1.70 -8.87 -12.89
CA PRO A 128 0.82 -8.98 -14.05
C PRO A 128 -0.45 -8.14 -13.84
N ALA A 129 -1.09 -7.71 -14.92
CA ALA A 129 -2.22 -6.76 -14.85
C ALA A 129 -3.37 -7.19 -13.90
N PRO A 130 -3.77 -8.47 -13.82
CA PRO A 130 -4.75 -8.92 -12.84
C PRO A 130 -4.27 -8.72 -11.38
N ALA A 131 -3.01 -9.06 -11.07
CA ALA A 131 -2.45 -8.88 -9.73
C ALA A 131 -2.28 -7.40 -9.35
N GLN A 132 -2.00 -6.53 -10.33
CA GLN A 132 -1.99 -5.08 -10.11
C GLN A 132 -3.35 -4.58 -9.59
N THR A 133 -4.45 -5.16 -10.07
CA THR A 133 -5.79 -4.83 -9.56
C THR A 133 -5.93 -5.18 -8.09
N GLU A 134 -5.49 -6.36 -7.67
CA GLU A 134 -5.56 -6.75 -6.26
C GLU A 134 -4.69 -5.86 -5.37
N ILE A 135 -3.50 -5.45 -5.84
CA ILE A 135 -2.67 -4.47 -5.13
C ILE A 135 -3.37 -3.10 -5.00
N ASP A 136 -4.04 -2.63 -6.05
CA ASP A 136 -4.78 -1.36 -5.99
C ASP A 136 -5.94 -1.42 -4.99
N LEU A 137 -6.68 -2.54 -4.98
CA LEU A 137 -7.75 -2.78 -4.02
C LEU A 137 -7.21 -2.90 -2.59
N LEU A 138 -6.07 -3.56 -2.40
CA LEU A 138 -5.38 -3.67 -1.13
C LEU A 138 -4.95 -2.29 -0.61
N SER A 139 -4.29 -1.48 -1.44
CA SER A 139 -3.86 -0.11 -1.09
C SER A 139 -5.06 0.79 -0.74
N ALA A 140 -6.21 0.61 -1.39
CA ALA A 140 -7.43 1.34 -1.04
C ALA A 140 -7.97 1.01 0.37
N GLN A 141 -7.69 -0.19 0.90
CA GLN A 141 -8.13 -0.64 2.22
C GLN A 141 -7.15 -0.24 3.35
N LEU A 142 -5.90 0.12 3.03
CA LEU A 142 -4.90 0.45 4.05
C LEU A 142 -5.18 1.74 4.84
N PRO A 143 -5.70 2.84 4.26
CA PRO A 143 -5.99 4.06 5.03
C PRO A 143 -6.96 3.88 6.20
N PRO A 144 -8.14 3.22 6.05
CA PRO A 144 -9.00 2.95 7.20
C PRO A 144 -8.36 1.98 8.19
N LEU A 145 -7.71 0.91 7.71
CA LEU A 145 -6.99 -0.05 8.57
C LEU A 145 -5.92 0.66 9.42
N LYS A 146 -5.17 1.59 8.82
CA LYS A 146 -4.14 2.39 9.49
C LYS A 146 -4.74 3.16 10.69
N LYS A 147 -5.86 3.88 10.47
CA LYS A 147 -6.53 4.65 11.52
C LYS A 147 -7.03 3.75 12.66
N THR A 148 -7.46 2.53 12.35
CA THR A 148 -7.83 1.54 13.36
C THR A 148 -6.60 1.12 14.15
N LEU A 149 -5.58 0.61 13.47
CA LEU A 149 -4.38 0.08 14.10
C LEU A 149 -3.55 1.11 14.88
N GLU A 150 -3.60 2.40 14.53
CA GLU A 150 -2.94 3.48 15.31
C GLU A 150 -3.48 3.63 16.74
N ARG A 151 -4.72 3.18 16.98
CA ARG A 151 -5.40 3.29 18.29
C ARG A 151 -5.24 2.01 19.13
N ILE A 152 -4.76 0.94 18.51
CA ILE A 152 -4.66 -0.39 19.11
C ILE A 152 -3.23 -0.62 19.61
N ASP A 153 -3.11 -1.26 20.77
CA ASP A 153 -1.81 -1.67 21.31
C ASP A 153 -1.07 -2.58 20.30
N THR A 154 0.23 -2.38 20.18
CA THR A 154 1.07 -3.26 19.36
C THR A 154 0.99 -4.72 19.75
N LEU A 155 0.77 -5.06 21.03
CA LEU A 155 0.68 -6.43 21.55
C LEU A 155 -0.70 -7.07 21.35
N ASP A 156 -1.69 -6.33 20.85
CA ASP A 156 -3.00 -6.90 20.54
C ASP A 156 -2.87 -8.04 19.51
N PRO A 157 -3.53 -9.20 19.73
CA PRO A 157 -3.42 -10.34 18.82
C PRO A 157 -3.81 -10.03 17.37
N SER A 158 -4.85 -9.21 17.16
CA SER A 158 -5.33 -8.85 15.82
C SER A 158 -4.38 -7.84 15.17
N ALA A 159 -3.80 -6.92 15.95
CA ALA A 159 -2.74 -6.03 15.45
C ALA A 159 -1.48 -6.82 15.04
N GLN A 160 -1.08 -7.80 15.84
CA GLN A 160 0.06 -8.68 15.54
C GLN A 160 -0.18 -9.53 14.28
N ASP A 161 -1.39 -10.03 14.07
CA ASP A 161 -1.74 -10.79 12.87
C ASP A 161 -1.68 -9.91 11.61
N ALA A 162 -2.24 -8.70 11.67
CA ALA A 162 -2.12 -7.72 10.59
C ALA A 162 -0.66 -7.39 10.28
N ARG A 163 0.18 -7.20 11.31
CA ARG A 163 1.62 -6.96 11.16
C ARG A 163 2.30 -8.12 10.44
N ARG A 164 2.10 -9.36 10.89
CA ARG A 164 2.68 -10.56 10.25
C ARG A 164 2.26 -10.67 8.79
N LEU A 165 0.98 -10.43 8.50
CA LEU A 165 0.48 -10.46 7.13
C LEU A 165 1.18 -9.42 6.25
N MET A 166 1.31 -8.17 6.71
CA MET A 166 1.94 -7.08 5.95
C MET A 166 3.47 -7.13 5.91
N SER A 167 4.15 -7.67 6.92
CA SER A 167 5.62 -7.67 6.99
C SER A 167 6.26 -8.96 6.51
N ILE A 168 5.59 -10.10 6.66
CA ILE A 168 6.15 -11.43 6.37
C ILE A 168 5.43 -12.05 5.17
N HIS A 169 4.12 -12.28 5.29
CA HIS A 169 3.40 -13.14 4.35
C HIS A 169 3.21 -12.47 2.98
N LEU A 170 2.70 -11.24 2.93
CA LEU A 170 2.48 -10.51 1.68
C LEU A 170 3.79 -10.19 0.95
N PRO A 171 4.80 -9.58 1.60
CA PRO A 171 6.09 -9.36 0.96
C PRO A 171 6.75 -10.67 0.53
N GLY A 172 6.67 -11.72 1.35
CA GLY A 172 7.21 -13.04 1.00
C GLY A 172 6.53 -13.69 -0.21
N LEU A 173 5.20 -13.56 -0.33
CA LEU A 173 4.45 -14.04 -1.50
C LEU A 173 4.89 -13.33 -2.78
N ILE A 174 4.93 -12.00 -2.73
CA ILE A 174 5.32 -11.16 -3.86
C ILE A 174 6.76 -11.46 -4.28
N ASP A 175 7.66 -11.56 -3.31
CA ASP A 175 9.06 -11.87 -3.56
C ASP A 175 9.23 -13.25 -4.22
N ARG A 176 8.56 -14.29 -3.71
CA ARG A 176 8.58 -15.62 -4.33
C ARG A 176 8.08 -15.60 -5.77
N TYR A 177 7.02 -14.84 -6.06
CA TYR A 177 6.54 -14.67 -7.42
C TYR A 177 7.57 -13.99 -8.32
N LEU A 178 8.24 -12.93 -7.83
CA LEU A 178 9.27 -12.24 -8.60
C LEU A 178 10.48 -13.12 -8.93
N HIS A 179 10.81 -14.07 -8.04
CA HIS A 179 11.85 -15.08 -8.27
C HIS A 179 11.48 -16.12 -9.34
N VAL A 180 10.20 -16.28 -9.68
CA VAL A 180 9.79 -17.18 -10.77
C VAL A 180 10.22 -16.57 -12.11
N PRO A 181 11.03 -17.27 -12.93
CA PRO A 181 11.42 -16.76 -14.24
C PRO A 181 10.19 -16.52 -15.13
N SER A 182 10.20 -15.43 -15.90
CA SER A 182 9.04 -15.01 -16.71
C SER A 182 8.49 -16.10 -17.64
N ALA A 183 9.37 -16.94 -18.19
CA ALA A 183 9.01 -18.08 -19.04
C ALA A 183 8.19 -19.18 -18.35
N TYR A 184 8.12 -19.19 -17.02
CA TYR A 184 7.38 -20.18 -16.23
C TYR A 184 6.11 -19.60 -15.58
N ARG A 185 5.90 -18.29 -15.62
CA ARG A 185 4.78 -17.64 -14.91
C ARG A 185 3.40 -17.99 -15.48
N GLY A 186 3.33 -18.24 -16.79
CA GLY A 186 2.13 -18.71 -17.48
C GLY A 186 1.98 -20.22 -17.52
N LYS A 187 2.86 -21.01 -16.88
CA LYS A 187 2.73 -22.46 -16.86
C LYS A 187 1.79 -22.89 -15.77
N GLU A 188 0.93 -23.84 -16.09
CA GLU A 188 0.04 -24.50 -15.14
C GLU A 188 0.84 -25.45 -14.23
N ASP A 189 0.43 -25.49 -12.97
CA ASP A 189 0.90 -26.46 -11.99
C ASP A 189 0.06 -27.76 -12.01
N GLY A 190 0.28 -28.64 -11.03
CA GLY A 190 -0.44 -29.91 -10.92
C GLY A 190 -1.95 -29.78 -10.68
N GLU A 191 -2.43 -28.58 -10.34
CA GLU A 191 -3.85 -28.27 -10.14
C GLU A 191 -4.47 -27.57 -11.36
N GLY A 192 -3.70 -27.40 -12.46
CA GLY A 192 -4.15 -26.69 -13.66
C GLY A 192 -4.19 -25.17 -13.50
N ILE A 193 -3.52 -24.62 -12.49
CA ILE A 193 -3.51 -23.18 -12.20
C ILE A 193 -2.15 -22.61 -12.56
N THR A 194 -2.14 -21.48 -13.28
CA THR A 194 -0.90 -20.78 -13.60
C THR A 194 -0.33 -20.05 -12.39
N VAL A 195 0.99 -19.81 -12.38
CA VAL A 195 1.64 -19.03 -11.30
C VAL A 195 1.03 -17.62 -11.19
N ASP A 196 0.71 -16.99 -12.32
CA ASP A 196 0.03 -15.69 -12.35
C ASP A 196 -1.36 -15.73 -11.67
N GLN A 197 -2.16 -16.75 -11.96
CA GLN A 197 -3.47 -16.93 -11.33
C GLN A 197 -3.33 -17.20 -9.82
N ARG A 198 -2.40 -18.07 -9.43
CA ARG A 198 -2.15 -18.39 -8.02
C ARG A 198 -1.71 -17.16 -7.23
N LEU A 199 -0.93 -16.27 -7.83
CA LEU A 199 -0.60 -14.97 -7.24
C LEU A 199 -1.86 -14.12 -7.01
N VAL A 200 -2.73 -14.02 -8.01
CA VAL A 200 -3.97 -13.22 -7.91
C VAL A 200 -4.87 -13.75 -6.79
N GLU A 201 -5.07 -15.05 -6.73
CA GLU A 201 -5.86 -15.70 -5.67
C GLU A 201 -5.26 -15.44 -4.29
N ALA A 202 -3.95 -15.61 -4.14
CA ALA A 202 -3.28 -15.40 -2.86
C ALA A 202 -3.30 -13.92 -2.41
N LEU A 203 -3.16 -12.97 -3.35
CA LEU A 203 -3.33 -11.55 -3.06
C LEU A 203 -4.77 -11.21 -2.67
N GLY A 204 -5.76 -11.77 -3.36
CA GLY A 204 -7.18 -11.62 -3.03
C GLY A 204 -7.52 -12.17 -1.64
N ALA A 205 -7.00 -13.35 -1.29
CA ALA A 205 -7.16 -13.94 0.03
C ALA A 205 -6.50 -13.09 1.13
N SER A 206 -5.29 -12.58 0.88
CA SER A 206 -4.59 -11.69 1.81
C SER A 206 -5.34 -10.37 2.04
N ARG A 207 -5.92 -9.82 0.99
CA ARG A 207 -6.79 -8.64 1.08
C ARG A 207 -8.02 -8.90 1.95
N ALA A 208 -8.70 -10.03 1.72
CA ALA A 208 -9.85 -10.43 2.53
C ALA A 208 -9.47 -10.62 4.01
N ALA A 209 -8.32 -11.23 4.30
CA ALA A 209 -7.82 -11.41 5.66
C ALA A 209 -7.56 -10.06 6.37
N LEU A 210 -6.94 -9.08 5.71
CA LEU A 210 -6.78 -7.74 6.30
C LEU A 210 -8.12 -7.04 6.55
N ALA A 211 -9.09 -7.21 5.65
CA ALA A 211 -10.43 -6.65 5.83
C ALA A 211 -11.15 -7.29 7.04
N GLU A 212 -11.03 -8.61 7.20
CA GLU A 212 -11.58 -9.34 8.35
C GLU A 212 -10.93 -8.90 9.67
N ILE A 213 -9.61 -8.71 9.69
CA ILE A 213 -8.90 -8.19 10.87
C ILE A 213 -9.40 -6.78 11.21
N ASN A 214 -9.53 -5.90 10.23
CA ASN A 214 -10.07 -4.55 10.46
C ASN A 214 -11.50 -4.59 11.01
N GLU A 215 -12.35 -5.50 10.51
CA GLU A 215 -13.70 -5.70 11.01
C GLU A 215 -13.71 -6.21 12.46
N LYS A 216 -12.85 -7.18 12.80
CA LYS A 216 -12.70 -7.68 14.18
C LYS A 216 -12.30 -6.56 15.14
N LEU A 217 -11.31 -5.74 14.76
CA LEU A 217 -10.88 -4.59 15.55
C LEU A 217 -12.01 -3.56 15.72
N ALA A 218 -12.73 -3.24 14.65
CA ALA A 218 -13.86 -2.31 14.72
C ALA A 218 -15.00 -2.82 15.62
N LYS A 219 -15.30 -4.13 15.58
CA LYS A 219 -16.28 -4.77 16.47
C LYS A 219 -15.83 -4.71 17.94
N ALA A 220 -14.54 -4.93 18.21
CA ALA A 220 -13.99 -4.82 19.55
C ALA A 220 -14.14 -3.39 20.13
N ASP A 221 -13.81 -2.38 19.33
CA ASP A 221 -14.03 -0.96 19.69
C ASP A 221 -15.51 -0.67 20.01
N MET A 222 -16.43 -1.18 19.16
CA MET A 222 -17.87 -1.00 19.35
C MET A 222 -18.35 -1.64 20.67
N MET A 223 -17.93 -2.86 20.97
CA MET A 223 -18.29 -3.55 22.21
C MET A 223 -17.72 -2.84 23.46
N ALA A 224 -16.49 -2.32 23.37
CA ALA A 224 -15.89 -1.54 24.44
C ALA A 224 -16.69 -0.26 24.72
N PHE A 225 -17.09 0.45 23.65
CA PHE A 225 -17.91 1.65 23.75
C PHE A 225 -19.28 1.37 24.39
N GLU A 226 -19.98 0.32 23.95
CA GLU A 226 -21.27 -0.07 24.53
C GLU A 226 -21.16 -0.39 26.02
N THR A 227 -20.11 -1.12 26.41
CA THR A 227 -19.83 -1.47 27.80
C THR A 227 -19.64 -0.22 28.66
N GLN A 228 -18.82 0.72 28.18
CA GLN A 228 -18.59 2.00 28.86
C GLN A 228 -19.89 2.81 28.99
N GLY A 229 -20.71 2.87 27.94
CA GLY A 229 -21.99 3.57 27.96
C GLY A 229 -22.98 2.96 28.96
N ARG A 230 -23.07 1.63 29.03
CA ARG A 230 -23.89 0.92 30.03
C ARG A 230 -23.41 1.17 31.45
N PHE A 231 -22.10 1.15 31.69
CA PHE A 231 -21.52 1.44 33.00
C PHE A 231 -21.87 2.86 33.48
N ILE A 232 -21.73 3.88 32.61
CA ILE A 232 -22.07 5.26 32.95
C ILE A 232 -23.55 5.38 33.31
N LYS A 233 -24.45 4.78 32.52
CA LYS A 233 -25.89 4.76 32.80
C LYS A 233 -26.20 4.09 34.15
N ALA A 234 -25.59 2.95 34.43
CA ALA A 234 -25.82 2.23 35.69
C ALA A 234 -25.28 3.01 36.90
N ARG A 235 -24.13 3.68 36.77
CA ARG A 235 -23.47 4.37 37.89
C ARG A 235 -24.01 5.77 38.18
N TYR A 236 -24.50 6.48 37.16
CA TYR A 236 -24.88 7.89 37.25
C TYR A 236 -26.31 8.19 36.77
N GLY A 237 -26.99 7.25 36.10
CA GLY A 237 -28.34 7.45 35.59
C GLY A 237 -29.45 7.24 36.62
N ALA A 238 -29.14 6.68 37.79
CA ALA A 238 -30.12 6.39 38.85
C ALA A 238 -30.33 7.53 39.86
N ASP A 239 -29.52 8.60 39.82
CA ASP A 239 -29.54 9.69 40.81
C ASP A 239 -30.49 10.86 40.43
N GLY A 240 -31.30 10.70 39.37
CA GLY A 240 -32.20 11.75 38.87
C GLY A 240 -33.64 11.72 39.40
N GLU A 241 -34.05 10.67 40.13
CA GLU A 241 -35.46 10.43 40.48
C GLU A 241 -35.72 10.34 41.99
N LEU A 242 -34.94 11.03 42.84
CA LEU A 242 -35.29 11.14 44.26
C LEU A 242 -34.69 12.36 44.95
N LEU A 243 -35.25 13.54 44.67
CA LEU A 243 -35.35 14.59 45.68
C LEU A 243 -36.84 14.80 45.96
N PRO A 244 -37.39 14.29 47.08
CA PRO A 244 -38.72 14.71 47.49
C PRO A 244 -38.73 16.24 47.63
N ALA A 245 -39.70 16.89 47.00
CA ALA A 245 -39.88 18.33 47.09
C ALA A 245 -39.90 18.74 48.57
N PRO A 246 -39.13 19.76 48.99
CA PRO A 246 -39.17 20.23 50.38
C PRO A 246 -40.60 20.62 50.73
N GLY A 247 -41.10 20.02 51.81
CA GLY A 247 -42.50 19.99 52.21
C GLY A 247 -43.19 21.35 52.14
N THR A 248 -44.19 21.43 51.29
CA THR A 248 -45.29 22.36 51.39
C THR A 248 -46.25 21.89 52.47
N ASP A 249 -45.93 22.09 53.75
CA ASP A 249 -46.89 21.92 54.87
C ASP A 249 -46.45 22.79 56.06
N ALA A 250 -46.79 24.09 56.02
CA ALA A 250 -46.82 24.96 57.19
C ALA A 250 -47.65 26.22 56.93
N LYS A 251 -48.95 26.07 56.67
CA LYS A 251 -49.94 27.14 56.89
C LYS A 251 -51.28 26.53 57.31
N GLU A 252 -51.46 26.34 58.62
CA GLU A 252 -52.77 26.47 59.25
C GLU A 252 -52.72 27.68 60.18
N GLN A 253 -53.44 28.73 59.77
CA GLN A 253 -54.14 29.69 60.63
C GLN A 253 -55.62 29.56 60.30
#